data_AF-A0A227H8E0-F1
#
_entry.id   AF-A0A227H8E0-F1
#
_cell.length_a   1.000
_cell.length_b   1.000
_cell.length_c   1.000
_cell.angle_alpha   90.00
_cell.angle_beta   90.00
_cell.angle_gamma   90.00
#
_symmetry.space_group_name_H-M   'P 1'
#
loop_
_entity.id
_entity.type
_entity.pdbx_description
1 polymer ?
#
loop_
_entity_poly.entity_id
_entity_poly.type
_entity_poly.pdbx_seq_one_letter_code
_entity_poly.pdbx_strand_id
1 'polypeptide(L)' 'CKPVTGEITYGIERLAMYIQEVDSVYDLTWNIAPDGSKVTYGDIFHQNEVEQSTYNFEHADVDFLFSFFDQCEK' A
#
# COMPACT_ATOMS: atom_id res chain seq x y z
N CYS A 1 1.24 -26.61 -14.17
CA CYS A 1 2.26 -27.11 -13.21
C CYS A 1 1.71 -28.33 -12.48
N LYS A 2 2.53 -29.38 -12.31
CA LYS A 2 2.25 -30.54 -11.45
C LYS A 2 3.47 -30.68 -10.55
N PRO A 3 3.37 -30.49 -9.23
CA PRO A 3 2.18 -30.42 -8.37
C PRO A 3 1.36 -29.13 -8.47
N VAL A 4 0.19 -29.12 -7.81
CA VAL A 4 -0.69 -27.94 -7.65
C VAL A 4 -0.01 -26.95 -6.70
N THR A 5 0.17 -25.73 -7.16
CA THR A 5 0.73 -24.62 -6.35
C THR A 5 -0.38 -23.99 -5.51
N GLY A 6 -0.12 -23.76 -4.23
CA GLY A 6 -0.97 -22.94 -3.36
C GLY A 6 -0.27 -21.62 -3.04
N GLU A 7 -0.96 -20.51 -3.24
CA GLU A 7 -0.50 -19.19 -2.81
C GLU A 7 -1.23 -18.83 -1.51
N ILE A 8 -0.48 -18.35 -0.52
CA ILE A 8 -1.03 -17.78 0.71
C ILE A 8 -0.50 -16.36 0.84
N THR A 9 -1.40 -15.39 0.74
CA THR A 9 -1.07 -13.96 0.79
C THR A 9 -1.71 -13.34 2.03
N TYR A 10 -0.87 -12.78 2.91
CA TYR A 10 -1.32 -12.14 4.15
C TYR A 10 -1.42 -10.64 3.97
N GLY A 11 -2.56 -10.06 4.35
CA GLY A 11 -2.69 -8.61 4.52
C GLY A 11 -2.04 -8.18 5.84
N ILE A 12 -0.78 -7.75 5.76
CA ILE A 12 0.05 -7.47 6.94
C ILE A 12 -0.50 -6.30 7.77
N GLU A 13 -1.08 -5.29 7.13
CA GLU A 13 -1.66 -4.12 7.79
C GLU A 13 -2.85 -4.54 8.65
N ARG A 14 -3.74 -5.38 8.11
CA ARG A 14 -4.91 -5.86 8.84
C ARG A 14 -4.54 -6.79 10.01
N LEU A 15 -3.51 -7.62 9.84
CA LEU A 15 -2.98 -8.44 10.94
C LEU A 15 -2.37 -7.57 12.03
N ALA A 16 -1.58 -6.57 11.65
CA ALA A 16 -0.93 -5.67 12.60
C ALA A 16 -1.94 -4.78 13.34
N MET A 17 -3.02 -4.33 12.69
CA MET A 17 -4.14 -3.65 13.35
C MET A 17 -4.77 -4.52 14.44
N TYR A 18 -5.00 -5.80 14.15
CA TYR A 18 -5.57 -6.73 15.13
C TYR A 18 -4.63 -6.97 16.32
N ILE A 19 -3.32 -7.07 16.08
CA ILE A 19 -2.30 -7.28 17.12
C ILE A 19 -2.12 -6.02 17.99
N GLN A 20 -2.19 -4.83 17.39
CA GLN A 20 -2.01 -3.55 18.07
C GLN A 20 -3.33 -2.97 18.63
N GLU A 21 -4.46 -3.65 18.44
CA GLU A 21 -5.81 -3.21 18.83
C GLU A 21 -6.16 -1.79 18.34
N VAL A 22 -5.83 -1.48 17.08
CA VAL A 22 -6.13 -0.18 16.45
C VAL A 22 -7.21 -0.32 15.37
N ASP A 23 -8.15 0.62 15.34
CA ASP A 23 -9.28 0.62 14.41
C ASP A 23 -8.95 1.23 13.03
N SER A 24 -7.85 2.00 12.93
CA SER A 24 -7.41 2.66 11.71
C SER A 24 -5.99 2.24 11.34
N VAL A 25 -5.74 2.01 10.04
CA VAL A 25 -4.40 1.71 9.52
C VAL A 25 -3.44 2.88 9.78
N TYR A 26 -3.93 4.12 9.78
CA TYR A 26 -3.09 5.30 9.97
C TYR A 26 -2.52 5.41 11.39
N ASP A 27 -3.24 4.89 12.39
CA ASP A 27 -2.84 4.92 13.80
C ASP A 27 -1.88 3.78 14.17
N LEU A 28 -1.61 2.88 13.23
CA LEU A 28 -0.70 1.75 13.41
C LEU A 28 0.72 2.26 13.68
N THR A 29 1.34 1.79 14.76
CA THR A 29 2.73 2.14 15.07
C THR A 29 3.65 1.32 14.17
N TRP A 30 4.36 2.01 13.28
CA TRP A 30 5.34 1.41 12.37
C TRP A 30 6.66 1.12 13.09
N ASN A 31 7.17 2.09 13.87
CA ASN A 31 8.37 1.93 14.67
C ASN A 31 8.38 2.85 15.89
N ILE A 32 9.15 2.49 16.92
CA ILE A 32 9.46 3.34 18.07
C ILE A 32 10.94 3.70 17.97
N ALA A 33 11.24 4.97 17.78
CA ALA A 33 12.60 5.45 17.67
C ALA A 33 13.34 5.35 19.02
N PRO A 34 14.69 5.39 19.03
CA PRO A 34 15.48 5.26 20.26
C PRO A 34 15.19 6.34 21.33
N ASP A 35 14.62 7.48 20.93
CA ASP A 35 14.18 8.57 21.81
C ASP A 35 12.77 8.37 22.39
N GLY A 36 12.09 7.28 22.03
CA GLY A 36 10.73 6.95 22.46
C GLY A 36 9.63 7.56 21.58
N SER A 37 9.96 8.29 20.51
CA SER A 37 8.97 8.80 19.57
C SER A 37 8.38 7.66 18.72
N LYS A 38 7.07 7.72 18.48
CA LYS A 38 6.37 6.75 17.64
C LYS A 38 6.27 7.28 16.23
N VAL A 39 6.67 6.48 15.25
CA VAL A 39 6.40 6.71 13.84
C VAL A 39 5.19 5.87 13.48
N THR A 40 4.12 6.51 13.02
CA THR A 40 2.90 5.83 12.61
C THR A 40 2.93 5.50 11.11
N TYR A 41 2.08 4.56 10.68
CA TYR A 41 1.91 4.27 9.26
C TYR A 41 1.37 5.49 8.51
N GLY A 42 0.52 6.30 9.16
CA GLY A 42 0.03 7.56 8.61
C GLY A 42 1.14 8.55 8.28
N ASP A 43 2.14 8.69 9.15
CA ASP A 43 3.25 9.63 8.92
C ASP A 43 4.06 9.31 7.65
N ILE A 44 4.09 8.04 7.22
CA ILE A 44 4.87 7.58 6.08
C ILE A 44 4.01 7.52 4.81
N PHE A 45 2.82 6.92 4.90
CA PHE A 45 2.05 6.53 3.71
C PHE A 45 0.85 7.43 3.42
N HIS A 46 0.42 8.29 4.34
CA HIS A 46 -0.78 9.12 4.12
C HIS A 46 -0.61 10.08 2.94
N GLN A 47 0.54 10.74 2.82
CA GLN A 47 0.81 11.64 1.70
C GLN A 47 0.82 10.89 0.36
N ASN A 48 1.49 9.73 0.32
CA ASN A 48 1.55 8.91 -0.90
C ASN A 48 0.16 8.40 -1.31
N GLU A 49 -0.69 7.97 -0.37
CA GLU A 49 -2.06 7.55 -0.66
C GLU A 49 -2.90 8.67 -1.27
N VAL A 50 -2.77 9.90 -0.75
CA VAL A 50 -3.48 11.07 -1.31
C VAL A 50 -2.97 11.40 -2.71
N GLU A 51 -1.65 11.45 -2.90
CA GLU A 51 -1.04 11.78 -4.19
C GLU A 51 -1.36 10.73 -5.26
N GLN A 52 -1.26 9.44 -4.91
CA GLN A 52 -1.59 8.34 -5.82
C GLN A 52 -3.09 8.30 -6.13
N SER A 53 -3.95 8.55 -5.15
CA SER A 53 -5.40 8.62 -5.40
C SER A 53 -5.73 9.76 -6.36
N THR A 54 -5.21 10.96 -6.13
CA THR A 54 -5.43 12.11 -7.02
C THR A 54 -4.87 11.85 -8.42
N TYR A 55 -3.68 11.25 -8.53
CA TYR A 55 -3.13 10.88 -9.83
C TYR A 55 -4.03 9.87 -10.56
N ASN A 56 -4.41 8.79 -9.89
CA ASN A 56 -5.19 7.70 -10.48
C ASN A 56 -6.58 8.15 -10.92
N PHE A 57 -7.22 9.08 -10.20
CA PHE A 57 -8.59 9.52 -10.52
C PHE A 57 -8.65 10.79 -11.39
N GLU A 58 -7.73 11.73 -11.24
CA GLU A 58 -7.88 13.08 -11.80
C GLU A 58 -6.78 13.46 -12.81
N HIS A 59 -5.61 12.83 -12.76
CA HIS A 59 -4.45 13.26 -13.58
C HIS A 59 -3.83 12.15 -14.44
N ALA A 60 -4.36 10.93 -14.38
CA ALA A 60 -3.88 9.82 -15.19
C ALA A 60 -4.09 10.12 -16.68
N ASP A 61 -2.99 10.12 -17.44
CA ASP A 61 -3.03 10.22 -18.89
C ASP A 61 -3.43 8.86 -19.48
N VAL A 62 -4.74 8.70 -19.68
CA VAL A 62 -5.36 7.46 -20.14
C VAL A 62 -4.84 7.06 -21.53
N ASP A 63 -4.65 8.02 -22.43
CA ASP A 63 -4.18 7.76 -23.80
C ASP A 63 -2.73 7.25 -23.79
N PHE A 64 -1.87 7.84 -22.98
CA PHE A 64 -0.51 7.35 -22.77
C PHE A 64 -0.51 5.95 -22.16
N LEU A 65 -1.31 5.69 -21.12
CA LEU A 65 -1.37 4.40 -20.44
C LEU A 65 -1.82 3.26 -21.38
N PHE A 66 -2.78 3.51 -22.27
CA PHE A 66 -3.16 2.53 -23.30
C PHE A 66 -2.03 2.28 -24.30
N SER A 67 -1.37 3.34 -24.79
CA SER A 67 -0.24 3.18 -25.71
C SER A 67 0.95 2.44 -25.08
N PHE A 68 1.14 2.58 -23.76
CA PHE A 68 2.18 1.91 -23.00
C PHE A 68 1.84 0.43 -22.78
N PHE A 69 0.58 0.11 -22.48
CA PHE A 69 0.10 -1.27 -22.40
C PHE A 69 0.33 -2.02 -23.73
N ASP A 70 -0.04 -1.41 -24.86
CA ASP A 70 0.17 -1.98 -26.20
C ASP A 70 1.66 -2.22 -26.54
N GLN A 71 2.56 -1.44 -25.95
CA GLN A 71 4.01 -1.64 -26.09
C GLN A 71 4.56 -2.74 -25.18
N CYS A 72 4.04 -2.86 -23.95
CA CYS A 72 4.48 -3.88 -22.99
C CYS A 72 3.92 -5.28 -23.26
N GLU A 73 2.81 -5.40 -23.98
CA GLU A 73 2.24 -6.69 -24.39
C GLU A 73 3.01 -7.33 -25.57
N LYS A 74 3.71 -6.53 -26.38
CA LYS A 74 4.56 -6.99 -27.49
C LYS A 74 5.82 -7.72 -27.02
#